data_AF-A0A1Y5HU20-F1
#
_entry.id   AF-A0A1Y5HU20-F1
#
_cell.length_a   1.000
_cell.length_b   1.000
_cell.length_c   1.000
_cell.angle_alpha   90.00
_cell.angle_beta   90.00
_cell.angle_gamma   90.00
#
_symmetry.space_group_name_H-M   'P 1'
#
loop_
_entity.id
_entity.type
_entity.pdbx_description
1 polymer ?
#
loop_
_entity_poly.entity_id
_entity_poly.type
_entity_poly.pdbx_seq_one_letter_code
_entity_poly.pdbx_strand_id
1 'polypeptide(L)' 'YRQVWQYLQGEIDYDEMVERGIIATRQLAKRQITWLRSWPDLHWLDTEDPNLLKSALKILP' A
#
# COMPACT_ATOMS: atom_id res chain seq x y z
N TYR A 1 1.46 -1.56 13.12
CA TYR A 1 1.23 -1.90 14.54
C TYR A 1 2.52 -2.04 15.35
N ARG A 2 3.57 -2.68 14.83
CA ARG A 2 4.84 -2.83 15.57
C ARG A 2 5.41 -1.49 16.07
N GLN A 3 5.45 -0.46 15.23
CA GLN A 3 6.01 0.84 15.59
C GLN A 3 5.25 1.49 16.75
N VAL A 4 3.92 1.47 16.69
CA VAL A 4 3.05 1.97 17.78
C VAL A 4 3.28 1.19 19.07
N TRP A 5 3.43 -0.13 18.98
CA TRP A 5 3.75 -0.94 20.15
C TRP A 5 5.07 -0.53 20.81
N GLN A 6 6.12 -0.29 20.02
CA GLN A 6 7.42 0.14 20.54
C GLN A 6 7.35 1.50 21.24
N TYR A 7 6.57 2.44 20.69
CA TYR A 7 6.29 3.72 21.35
C TYR A 7 5.57 3.53 22.69
N LEU A 8 4.55 2.67 22.75
CA LEU A 8 3.82 2.39 23.99
C LEU A 8 4.68 1.68 25.05
N GLN A 9 5.74 1.00 24.65
CA GLN A 9 6.75 0.42 25.56
C GLN A 9 7.85 1.42 25.95
N GLY A 10 7.84 2.64 25.41
CA GLY A 10 8.88 3.65 25.64
C GLY A 10 10.21 3.36 24.94
N GLU A 11 10.25 2.45 23.96
CA GLU A 11 11.46 2.09 23.22
C GLU A 11 11.87 3.15 22.18
N ILE A 12 10.90 3.89 21.65
CA ILE A 12 11.07 4.95 20.65
C ILE A 12 10.15 6.13 21.00
N ASP A 13 10.52 7.33 20.56
CA ASP A 13 9.65 8.50 20.70
C ASP A 13 8.55 8.53 19.62
N TYR A 14 7.67 9.53 19.73
CA TYR A 14 6.52 9.68 18.85
C TYR A 14 6.92 10.01 17.41
N ASP A 15 7.92 10.87 17.21
CA ASP A 15 8.34 11.30 15.87
C ASP A 15 8.98 10.14 15.12
N GLU A 16 9.83 9.36 15.81
CA GLU A 16 10.45 8.15 15.27
C GLU A 16 9.40 7.06 14.99
N MET A 17 8.39 6.91 15.85
CA MET A 17 7.25 6.00 15.58
C MET A 17 6.53 6.37 14.28
N VAL A 18 6.21 7.65 14.09
CA VAL A 18 5.52 8.15 12.89
C VAL A 18 6.38 7.91 11.65
N GLU A 19 7.65 8.31 11.68
CA GLU A 19 8.58 8.13 10.55
C GLU A 19 8.68 6.65 10.15
N ARG A 20 8.99 5.78 11.12
CA ARG A 20 9.11 4.34 10.88
C ARG A 20 7.80 3.72 10.40
N GLY A 21 6.66 4.20 10.87
CA GLY A 21 5.33 3.76 10.43
C GLY A 21 5.07 4.09 8.96
N ILE A 22 5.42 5.31 8.54
CA ILE A 22 5.33 5.74 7.15
C ILE A 22 6.26 4.90 6.26
N ILE A 23 7.52 4.71 6.68
CA ILE A 23 8.49 3.90 5.94
C ILE A 23 7.98 2.47 5.76
N ALA A 24 7.51 1.84 6.83
CA ALA A 24 7.00 0.46 6.79
C ALA A 24 5.83 0.32 5.80
N THR A 25 4.91 1.29 5.77
CA THR A 25 3.74 1.29 4.87
C THR A 25 4.17 1.50 3.41
N ARG A 26 5.12 2.40 3.13
CA ARG A 26 5.70 2.57 1.79
C ARG A 26 6.40 1.31 1.29
N GLN A 27 7.16 0.64 2.16
CA GLN A 27 7.82 -0.62 1.81
C GLN A 27 6.82 -1.75 1.54
N LEU A 28 5.70 -1.80 2.28
CA LEU A 28 4.61 -2.73 1.99
C LEU A 28 4.03 -2.47 0.60
N ALA A 29 3.62 -1.22 0.31
CA ALA A 29 3.07 -0.84 -0.99
C ALA A 29 4.05 -1.13 -2.15
N LYS A 30 5.34 -0.81 -1.97
CA LYS A 30 6.40 -1.13 -2.95
C LYS A 30 6.46 -2.63 -3.24
N ARG A 31 6.39 -3.47 -2.22
CA ARG A 31 6.38 -4.93 -2.39
C ARG A 31 5.12 -5.39 -3.11
N GLN A 32 3.94 -4.91 -2.71
CA GLN A 32 2.67 -5.23 -3.40
C GLN A 32 2.74 -4.91 -4.89
N ILE A 33 3.20 -3.71 -5.26
CA ILE A 33 3.35 -3.31 -6.67
C ILE A 33 4.38 -4.17 -7.39
N THR A 34 5.48 -4.52 -6.73
CA THR A 34 6.52 -5.40 -7.31
C THR A 34 5.95 -6.78 -7.66
N TRP A 35 5.13 -7.35 -6.77
CA TRP A 35 4.43 -8.61 -7.04
C TRP A 35 3.43 -8.49 -8.19
N LEU A 36 2.62 -7.43 -8.21
CA LEU A 36 1.64 -7.19 -9.27
C LEU A 36 2.28 -7.03 -10.65
N ARG A 37 3.47 -6.43 -10.75
CA ARG A 37 4.21 -6.29 -12.02
C ARG A 37 4.58 -7.63 -12.67
N SER A 38 4.75 -8.68 -11.87
CA SER A 38 5.06 -10.03 -12.37
C SER A 38 3.82 -10.90 -12.59
N TRP A 39 2.61 -10.38 -12.35
CA TRP A 39 1.38 -11.17 -12.45
C TRP A 39 0.88 -11.21 -13.90
N PRO A 40 0.77 -12.40 -14.54
CA PRO A 40 0.27 -12.52 -15.91
C PRO A 40 -1.23 -12.21 -16.00
N ASP A 41 -1.67 -11.64 -17.12
CA ASP A 41 -3.08 -11.34 -17.40
C ASP A 41 -3.76 -10.40 -16.37
N LEU A 42 -2.96 -9.58 -15.68
CA LEU A 42 -3.46 -8.54 -14.78
C LEU A 42 -3.87 -7.29 -15.57
N HIS A 43 -5.10 -6.83 -15.36
CA HIS A 43 -5.56 -5.54 -15.85
C HIS A 43 -5.35 -4.45 -14.81
N TRP A 44 -4.54 -3.45 -15.12
CA TRP A 44 -4.34 -2.29 -14.26
C TRP A 44 -5.53 -1.34 -14.35
N LEU A 45 -5.99 -0.88 -13.19
CA LEU A 45 -7.02 0.13 -13.05
C LEU A 45 -6.42 1.36 -12.37
N ASP A 46 -6.71 2.53 -12.92
CA ASP A 46 -6.26 3.79 -12.35
C ASP A 46 -7.16 4.18 -11.16
N THR A 47 -6.53 4.53 -10.03
CA THR A 47 -7.25 4.92 -8.81
C THR A 47 -7.87 6.31 -8.94
N GLU A 48 -7.36 7.14 -9.85
CA GLU A 48 -7.85 8.50 -10.11
C GLU A 48 -8.90 8.54 -11.24
N ASP A 49 -9.24 7.41 -11.86
CA ASP A 49 -10.25 7.36 -12.94
C ASP A 49 -11.66 7.68 -12.40
N PRO A 50 -12.29 8.79 -12.80
CA PRO A 50 -13.65 9.13 -12.38
C PRO A 50 -14.72 8.17 -12.94
N ASN A 51 -14.38 7.35 -13.94
CA ASN A 51 -15.24 6.33 -14.54
C ASN A 51 -14.77 4.89 -14.27
N LEU A 52 -14.01 4.68 -13.19
CA LEU A 52 -13.39 3.39 -12.81
C LEU A 52 -14.33 2.18 -12.96
N LEU A 53 -15.60 2.29 -12.54
CA LEU A 53 -16.58 1.22 -12.67
C LEU A 53 -16.81 0.81 -14.14
N LYS A 54 -16.94 1.77 -15.05
CA LYS A 54 -17.13 1.47 -16.49
C LYS A 54 -15.87 0.84 -17.08
N SER A 55 -14.69 1.30 -16.66
CA SER A 55 -13.39 0.75 -17.08
C SER A 55 -13.26 -0.70 -16.62
N ALA A 56 -13.62 -1.01 -15.37
CA ALA A 56 -13.62 -2.36 -14.83
C ALA A 56 -14.61 -3.30 -15.55
N LEU A 57 -15.84 -2.84 -15.83
CA LEU A 57 -16.85 -3.65 -16.51
C LEU A 57 -16.46 -4.06 -17.93
N LYS A 58 -15.64 -3.26 -18.64
CA LYS A 58 -15.14 -3.60 -19.98
C LYS A 58 -14.11 -4.73 -19.98
N ILE A 59 -13.50 -5.01 -18.84
CA ILE A 59 -12.48 -6.06 -18.68
C ILE A 59 -13.12 -7.41 -18.38
N LEU A 60 -14.35 -7.41 -17.85
CA LEU A 60 -15.07 -8.65 -17.56
C LEU A 60 -15.48 -9.35 -18.87
N PRO A 61 -15.34 -10.68 -18.94
CA PRO A 61 -15.81 -11.47 -20.09
C PRO A 61 -17.33 -11.46 -20.24
#